data_AF-A0A8J3Q9V0-F1
#
_entry.id   AF-A0A8J3Q9V0-F1
#
_cell.length_a   1.000
_cell.length_b   1.000
_cell.length_c   1.000
_cell.angle_alpha   90.00
_cell.angle_beta   90.00
_cell.angle_gamma   90.00
#
_symmetry.space_group_name_H-M   'P 1'
#
loop_
_entity.id
_entity.type
_entity.pdbx_description
1 polymer ?
#
loop_
_entity_poly.entity_id
_entity_poly.type
_entity_poly.pdbx_seq_one_letter_code
_entity_poly.pdbx_strand_id
1 'polypeptide(L)'
;MLRSVFTAAAAAPALAACDLLDSEPPPPPPPDQLTEFYGQTAALIQTYETAIAATPAAAILVTVRDAHKAHLAALAAIMKPAPSGSPVPASPSTPRGEVRQAEQQARLAAIEACMTAPPNRATLLGEIAAARACHLEVLP
;
A
#
# COMPACT_ATOMS: atom_id res chain seq x y z
N MET A 1 -5.58 41.57 -74.93
CA MET A 1 -6.12 40.22 -74.65
C MET A 1 -4.95 39.26 -74.50
N LEU A 2 -4.51 39.01 -73.26
CA LEU A 2 -3.33 38.17 -72.97
C LEU A 2 -3.80 36.89 -72.25
N ARG A 3 -3.41 35.73 -72.79
CA ARG A 3 -3.78 34.38 -72.34
C ARG A 3 -2.92 33.91 -71.15
N SER A 4 -3.56 33.19 -70.25
CA SER A 4 -3.09 32.63 -68.98
C SER A 4 -1.96 31.60 -69.07
N VAL A 5 -1.19 31.46 -67.99
CA VAL A 5 -0.85 30.15 -67.38
C VAL A 5 -0.69 30.36 -65.86
N PHE A 6 -1.56 29.75 -65.05
CA PHE A 6 -1.40 29.67 -63.59
C PHE A 6 -0.69 28.36 -63.24
N THR A 7 0.46 28.45 -62.61
CA THR A 7 1.23 27.29 -62.11
C THR A 7 0.56 26.78 -60.84
N ALA A 8 0.01 25.57 -60.87
CA ALA A 8 -0.53 24.90 -59.69
C ALA A 8 0.64 24.30 -58.87
N ALA A 9 0.98 24.92 -57.75
CA ALA A 9 1.85 24.32 -56.75
C ALA A 9 1.02 23.38 -55.87
N ALA A 10 1.20 22.06 -56.04
CA ALA A 10 0.68 21.07 -55.12
C ALA A 10 1.50 21.09 -53.82
N ALA A 11 0.93 21.64 -52.74
CA ALA A 11 1.50 21.50 -51.41
C ALA A 11 1.08 20.14 -50.84
N ALA A 12 2.04 19.22 -50.68
CA ALA A 12 1.83 17.97 -49.96
C ALA A 12 1.83 18.25 -48.44
N PRO A 13 0.78 17.91 -47.69
CA PRO A 13 0.84 17.88 -46.24
C PRO A 13 1.39 16.51 -45.83
N ALA A 14 2.71 16.36 -45.90
CA ALA A 14 3.40 15.23 -45.28
C ALA A 14 4.29 15.81 -44.18
N LEU A 15 4.31 15.15 -43.02
CA LEU A 15 5.15 15.43 -41.83
C LEU A 15 4.51 16.24 -40.68
N ALA A 16 3.24 15.95 -40.32
CA ALA A 16 2.73 16.24 -38.97
C ALA A 16 2.27 14.96 -38.22
N ALA A 17 2.53 13.77 -38.79
CA ALA A 17 2.02 12.50 -38.29
C ALA A 17 3.05 11.65 -37.52
N CYS A 18 4.33 12.08 -37.44
CA CYS A 18 5.38 11.31 -36.75
C CYS A 18 5.55 11.68 -35.27
N ASP A 19 5.10 12.86 -34.83
CA ASP A 19 5.19 13.30 -33.42
C ASP A 19 4.16 12.59 -32.51
N LEU A 20 3.09 12.04 -33.10
CA LEU A 20 2.02 11.37 -32.34
C LEU A 20 2.40 9.99 -31.80
N LEU A 21 3.50 9.41 -32.29
CA LEU A 21 3.99 8.07 -31.91
C LEU A 21 5.14 8.12 -30.91
N ASP A 22 5.70 9.30 -30.63
CA ASP A 22 6.83 9.52 -29.71
C ASP A 22 6.38 10.13 -28.37
N SER A 23 5.09 10.08 -28.07
CA SER A 23 4.56 10.51 -26.77
C SER A 23 5.00 9.53 -25.69
N GLU A 24 6.03 9.90 -24.92
CA GLU A 24 6.45 9.17 -23.73
C GLU A 24 5.25 9.01 -22.78
N PRO A 25 4.99 7.80 -22.25
CA PRO A 25 3.90 7.60 -21.31
C PRO A 25 4.04 8.55 -20.12
N PRO A 26 2.93 9.11 -19.59
CA PRO A 26 3.01 9.93 -18.39
C PRO A 26 3.65 9.11 -17.24
N PRO A 27 4.44 9.76 -16.37
CA PRO A 27 5.08 9.07 -15.25
C PRO A 27 4.01 8.43 -14.36
N PRO A 28 4.31 7.29 -13.71
CA PRO A 28 3.37 6.63 -12.83
C PRO A 28 2.97 7.56 -11.68
N PRO A 29 1.73 7.44 -11.16
CA PRO A 29 1.31 8.22 -10.01
C PRO A 29 2.21 7.92 -8.80
N PRO A 30 2.42 8.90 -7.90
CA PRO A 30 3.18 8.67 -6.69
C PRO A 30 2.51 7.59 -5.82
N PRO A 31 3.27 6.88 -4.96
CA PRO A 31 2.72 5.95 -4.00
C PRO A 31 1.71 6.60 -3.05
N ASP A 32 0.80 5.80 -2.52
CA ASP A 32 -0.14 6.25 -1.50
C ASP A 32 0.60 6.59 -0.19
N GLN A 33 0.16 7.62 0.53
CA GLN A 33 0.75 8.01 1.83
C GLN A 33 0.75 6.86 2.86
N LEU A 34 -0.17 5.91 2.76
CA LEU A 34 -0.25 4.75 3.65
C LEU A 34 0.65 3.58 3.21
N THR A 35 1.45 3.71 2.15
CA THR A 35 2.30 2.62 1.65
C THR A 35 3.24 2.06 2.72
N GLU A 36 3.86 2.92 3.53
CA GLU A 36 4.74 2.45 4.61
C GLU A 36 3.94 1.70 5.70
N PHE A 37 2.84 2.29 6.17
CA PHE A 37 1.98 1.67 7.19
C PHE A 37 1.36 0.35 6.74
N TYR A 38 1.04 0.23 5.45
CA TYR A 38 0.61 -1.01 4.81
C TYR A 38 1.71 -2.07 4.88
N GLY A 39 2.95 -1.71 4.50
CA GLY A 39 4.12 -2.59 4.59
C GLY A 39 4.40 -3.07 6.02
N GLN A 40 4.34 -2.16 7.00
CA GLN A 40 4.52 -2.49 8.42
C GLN A 40 3.43 -3.46 8.92
N THR A 41 2.17 -3.24 8.52
CA THR A 41 1.05 -4.14 8.88
C THR A 41 1.24 -5.52 8.28
N ALA A 42 1.73 -5.60 7.05
CA ALA A 42 2.04 -6.88 6.42
C ALA A 42 3.22 -7.60 7.07
N ALA A 43 4.28 -6.89 7.46
CA ALA A 43 5.41 -7.45 8.21
C ALA A 43 4.97 -7.98 9.60
N LEU A 44 4.02 -7.30 10.25
CA LEU A 44 3.43 -7.78 11.50
C LEU A 44 2.69 -9.11 11.30
N ILE A 45 1.92 -9.27 10.22
CA ILE A 45 1.28 -10.55 9.88
C ILE A 45 2.31 -11.67 9.76
N GLN A 46 3.45 -11.42 9.09
CA GLN A 46 4.54 -12.40 8.97
C GLN A 46 5.16 -12.78 10.33
N THR A 47 5.26 -11.81 11.24
CA THR A 47 5.70 -12.04 12.62
C THR A 47 4.76 -13.00 13.35
N TYR A 48 3.44 -12.79 13.22
CA TYR A 48 2.44 -13.70 13.77
C TYR A 48 2.47 -15.09 13.13
N GLU A 49 2.63 -15.17 11.80
CA GLU A 49 2.72 -16.44 11.09
C GLU A 49 3.93 -17.26 11.55
N THR A 50 5.08 -16.62 11.76
CA THR A 50 6.28 -17.24 12.33
C THR A 50 6.04 -17.73 13.76
N ALA A 51 5.42 -16.91 14.62
CA ALA A 51 5.12 -17.27 16.00
C ALA A 51 4.12 -18.44 16.11
N ILE A 52 3.11 -18.47 15.24
CA ILE A 52 2.13 -19.56 15.15
C ILE A 52 2.83 -20.86 14.72
N ALA A 53 3.73 -20.80 13.73
CA ALA A 53 4.50 -21.98 13.30
C ALA A 53 5.39 -22.53 14.43
N ALA A 54 5.97 -21.66 15.27
CA ALA A 54 6.79 -22.05 16.41
C ALA A 54 5.97 -22.54 17.62
N THR A 55 4.69 -22.19 17.74
CA THR A 55 3.80 -22.66 18.81
C THR A 55 2.40 -22.98 18.25
N PRO A 56 2.22 -24.16 17.63
CA PRO A 56 1.00 -24.49 16.87
C PRO A 56 -0.30 -24.51 17.68
N ALA A 57 -0.24 -24.53 19.02
CA ALA A 57 -1.42 -24.51 19.91
C ALA A 57 -1.90 -23.08 20.29
N ALA A 58 -1.34 -22.02 19.71
CA ALA A 58 -1.63 -20.64 20.11
C ALA A 58 -2.84 -20.05 19.37
N ALA A 59 -4.05 -20.55 19.67
CA ALA A 59 -5.30 -20.10 19.06
C ALA A 59 -5.49 -18.58 19.09
N ILE A 60 -5.05 -17.93 20.18
CA ILE A 60 -5.12 -16.46 20.29
C ILE A 60 -4.27 -15.74 19.23
N LEU A 61 -3.09 -16.28 18.88
CA LEU A 61 -2.23 -15.69 17.86
C LEU A 61 -2.86 -15.81 16.47
N VAL A 62 -3.58 -16.90 16.20
CA VAL A 62 -4.36 -17.10 14.97
C VAL A 62 -5.43 -16.03 14.84
N THR A 63 -6.22 -15.82 15.90
CA THR A 63 -7.27 -14.79 15.91
C THR A 63 -6.72 -13.38 15.68
N VAL A 64 -5.63 -13.01 16.37
CA VAL A 64 -5.03 -11.67 16.22
C VAL A 64 -4.40 -11.49 14.83
N ARG A 65 -3.74 -12.50 14.29
CA ARG A 65 -3.24 -12.47 12.90
C ARG A 65 -4.38 -12.23 11.90
N ASP A 66 -5.52 -12.87 12.08
CA ASP A 66 -6.65 -12.74 11.16
C ASP A 66 -7.28 -11.33 11.24
N ALA A 67 -7.31 -10.72 12.42
CA ALA A 67 -7.64 -9.31 12.55
C ALA A 67 -6.67 -8.41 11.77
N HIS A 68 -5.36 -8.67 11.83
CA HIS A 68 -4.38 -7.94 11.03
C HIS A 68 -4.56 -8.12 9.52
N LYS A 69 -4.93 -9.33 9.07
CA LYS A 69 -5.27 -9.56 7.65
C LYS A 69 -6.50 -8.74 7.22
N ALA A 70 -7.51 -8.63 8.08
CA ALA A 70 -8.67 -7.78 7.84
C ALA A 70 -8.28 -6.28 7.77
N HIS A 71 -7.41 -5.81 8.67
CA HIS A 71 -6.88 -4.45 8.63
C HIS A 71 -6.10 -4.17 7.33
N LEU A 72 -5.24 -5.10 6.91
CA LEU A 72 -4.47 -4.97 5.67
C LEU A 72 -5.39 -4.87 4.43
N ALA A 73 -6.46 -5.67 4.40
CA ALA A 73 -7.46 -5.62 3.33
C ALA A 73 -8.22 -4.27 3.34
N ALA A 74 -8.62 -3.78 4.51
CA ALA A 74 -9.28 -2.49 4.65
C ALA A 74 -8.39 -1.32 4.20
N LEU A 75 -7.09 -1.36 4.50
CA LEU A 75 -6.11 -0.39 4.01
C LEU A 75 -6.03 -0.42 2.48
N ALA A 76 -5.86 -1.61 1.88
CA ALA A 76 -5.79 -1.75 0.42
C ALA A 76 -7.03 -1.16 -0.29
N ALA A 77 -8.22 -1.29 0.31
CA ALA A 77 -9.46 -0.78 -0.25
C ALA A 77 -9.53 0.76 -0.33
N ILE A 78 -8.78 1.48 0.50
CA ILE A 78 -8.78 2.95 0.55
C ILE A 78 -7.56 3.61 -0.10
N MET A 79 -6.56 2.82 -0.49
CA MET A 79 -5.29 3.30 -1.07
C MET A 79 -5.41 3.55 -2.57
N LYS A 80 -4.77 4.62 -3.05
CA LYS A 80 -4.67 5.00 -4.46
C LYS A 80 -3.26 5.55 -4.76
N PRO A 81 -2.50 4.93 -5.70
CA PRO A 81 -2.81 3.67 -6.38
C PRO A 81 -2.91 2.51 -5.39
N ALA A 82 -3.62 1.45 -5.78
CA ALA A 82 -3.68 0.25 -4.96
C ALA A 82 -2.24 -0.31 -4.76
N PRO A 83 -1.90 -0.80 -3.55
CA PRO A 83 -0.57 -1.33 -3.28
C PRO A 83 -0.24 -2.44 -4.27
N SER A 84 0.85 -2.24 -5.02
CA SER A 84 1.31 -3.16 -6.07
C SER A 84 2.59 -3.83 -5.57
N GLY A 85 2.48 -5.03 -4.99
CA GLY A 85 3.64 -5.81 -4.55
C GLY A 85 3.33 -6.76 -3.40
N SER A 86 4.04 -7.88 -3.35
CA SER A 86 4.08 -8.73 -2.16
C SER A 86 4.88 -8.03 -1.05
N PRO A 87 4.41 -8.09 0.21
CA PRO A 87 5.17 -7.61 1.35
C PRO A 87 6.58 -8.21 1.36
N VAL A 88 7.61 -7.38 1.55
CA VAL A 88 8.99 -7.85 1.66
C VAL A 88 9.12 -8.69 2.94
N PRO A 89 9.69 -9.91 2.90
CA PRO A 89 9.79 -10.76 4.07
C PRO A 89 10.77 -10.18 5.10
N ALA A 90 10.36 -10.13 6.36
CA ALA A 90 11.27 -9.96 7.49
C ALA A 90 11.94 -11.31 7.83
N SER A 91 13.20 -11.26 8.29
CA SER A 91 14.04 -12.45 8.57
C SER A 91 13.49 -13.33 9.70
N PRO A 92 13.79 -14.66 9.72
CA PRO A 92 13.09 -15.60 10.58
C PRO A 92 13.80 -15.85 11.92
N SER A 93 13.02 -15.71 13.00
CA SER A 93 12.80 -16.67 14.11
C SER A 93 12.59 -15.88 15.41
N THR A 94 11.33 -15.71 15.79
CA THR A 94 10.89 -14.77 16.82
C THR A 94 10.53 -15.53 18.12
N PRO A 95 11.37 -15.46 19.17
CA PRO A 95 11.02 -15.94 20.50
C PRO A 95 9.72 -15.32 21.03
N ARG A 96 9.02 -16.09 21.87
CA ARG A 96 7.84 -15.63 22.62
C ARG A 96 8.25 -14.42 23.48
N GLY A 97 7.58 -13.27 23.28
CA GLY A 97 7.96 -11.96 23.85
C GLY A 97 8.12 -10.87 22.76
N GLU A 98 8.60 -11.25 21.59
CA GLU A 98 8.76 -10.33 20.46
C GLU A 98 7.42 -9.99 19.77
N VAL A 99 6.43 -10.90 19.76
CA VAL A 99 5.10 -10.61 19.17
C VAL A 99 4.39 -9.48 19.94
N ARG A 100 4.45 -9.49 21.28
CA ARG A 100 3.88 -8.42 22.11
C ARG A 100 4.60 -7.09 21.85
N GLN A 101 5.93 -7.11 21.73
CA GLN A 101 6.71 -5.93 21.40
C GLN A 101 6.40 -5.39 19.99
N ALA A 102 6.29 -6.28 19.01
CA ALA A 102 5.92 -5.94 17.64
C ALA A 102 4.51 -5.34 17.60
N GLU A 103 3.55 -5.91 18.34
CA GLU A 103 2.19 -5.37 18.46
C GLU A 103 2.20 -3.96 19.11
N GLN A 104 3.01 -3.76 20.14
CA GLN A 104 3.15 -2.46 20.80
C GLN A 104 3.71 -1.40 19.83
N GLN A 105 4.76 -1.73 19.07
CA GLN A 105 5.31 -0.84 18.04
C GLN A 105 4.28 -0.55 16.94
N ALA A 106 3.55 -1.58 16.51
CA ALA A 106 2.50 -1.44 15.53
C ALA A 106 1.35 -0.55 16.02
N ARG A 107 0.98 -0.62 17.31
CA ARG A 107 -0.01 0.30 17.91
C ARG A 107 0.47 1.75 17.83
N LEU A 108 1.73 2.02 18.18
CA LEU A 108 2.30 3.37 18.10
C LEU A 108 2.30 3.89 16.65
N ALA A 109 2.68 3.04 15.69
CA ALA A 109 2.64 3.39 14.27
C ALA A 109 1.21 3.67 13.79
N ALA A 110 0.20 2.95 14.29
CA ALA A 110 -1.20 3.19 13.95
C ALA A 110 -1.72 4.53 14.51
N ILE A 111 -1.30 4.88 15.73
CA ILE A 111 -1.60 6.20 16.33
C ILE A 111 -0.97 7.30 15.49
N GLU A 112 0.31 7.18 15.13
CA GLU A 112 1.00 8.17 14.30
C GLU A 112 0.37 8.32 12.92
N ALA A 113 0.04 7.20 12.26
CA ALA A 113 -0.67 7.20 11.00
C ALA A 113 -2.03 7.90 11.13
N CYS A 114 -2.77 7.65 12.21
CA CYS A 114 -4.06 8.30 12.47
C CYS A 114 -3.92 9.83 12.64
N MET A 115 -2.82 10.30 13.24
CA MET A 115 -2.57 11.73 13.48
C MET A 115 -2.07 12.48 12.24
N THR A 116 -1.41 11.78 11.32
CA THR A 116 -0.74 12.39 10.15
C THR A 116 -1.48 12.18 8.83
N ALA A 117 -2.38 11.19 8.76
CA ALA A 117 -3.16 10.93 7.56
C ALA A 117 -4.28 11.98 7.36
N PRO A 118 -4.74 12.18 6.12
CA PRO A 118 -5.89 13.01 5.81
C PRO A 118 -7.13 12.61 6.63
N PRO A 119 -8.00 13.58 7.03
CA PRO A 119 -9.11 13.32 7.95
C PRO A 119 -10.08 12.21 7.50
N ASN A 120 -10.24 12.00 6.19
CA ASN A 120 -11.09 10.93 5.64
C ASN A 120 -10.54 9.51 5.90
N ARG A 121 -9.32 9.37 6.45
CA ARG A 121 -8.70 8.09 6.81
C ARG A 121 -8.62 7.88 8.33
N ALA A 122 -8.86 8.92 9.11
CA ALA A 122 -8.69 8.89 10.56
C ALA A 122 -9.57 7.84 11.26
N THR A 123 -10.82 7.65 10.80
CA THR A 123 -11.71 6.63 11.40
C THR A 123 -11.12 5.22 11.31
N LEU A 124 -10.72 4.76 10.11
CA LEU A 124 -10.13 3.43 9.93
C LEU A 124 -8.82 3.28 10.72
N LEU A 125 -7.96 4.30 10.70
CA LEU A 125 -6.67 4.24 11.40
C LEU A 125 -6.85 4.25 12.92
N GLY A 126 -7.83 4.99 13.44
CA GLY A 126 -8.22 4.97 14.83
C GLY A 126 -8.79 3.61 15.27
N GLU A 127 -9.62 2.98 14.44
CA GLU A 127 -10.10 1.62 14.67
C GLU A 127 -8.96 0.61 14.72
N ILE A 128 -8.00 0.70 13.79
CA ILE A 128 -6.80 -0.16 13.81
C ILE A 128 -5.99 0.09 15.09
N ALA A 129 -5.77 1.34 15.48
CA ALA A 129 -5.05 1.67 16.71
C ALA A 129 -5.76 1.12 17.98
N ALA A 130 -7.08 1.22 18.03
CA ALA A 130 -7.91 0.67 19.11
C ALA A 130 -7.83 -0.87 19.15
N ALA A 131 -7.96 -1.54 18.00
CA ALA A 131 -7.84 -2.99 17.91
C ALA A 131 -6.47 -3.48 18.40
N ARG A 132 -5.38 -2.80 17.99
CA ARG A 132 -4.02 -3.12 18.46
C ARG A 132 -3.84 -2.90 19.96
N ALA A 133 -4.55 -1.95 20.57
CA ALA A 133 -4.59 -1.82 22.02
C ALA A 133 -5.28 -3.04 22.67
N CYS A 134 -6.44 -3.46 22.15
CA CYS A 134 -7.14 -4.65 22.64
C CYS A 134 -6.32 -5.94 22.45
N HIS A 135 -5.54 -6.06 21.37
CA HIS A 135 -4.66 -7.20 21.14
C HIS A 135 -3.62 -7.35 22.25
N LEU A 136 -3.04 -6.24 22.73
CA LEU A 136 -2.03 -6.28 23.80
C LEU A 136 -2.57 -6.84 25.13
N GLU A 137 -3.88 -6.72 25.37
CA GLU A 137 -4.54 -7.27 26.57
C GLU A 137 -4.64 -8.79 26.54
N VAL A 138 -4.66 -9.39 25.34
CA VAL A 138 -4.82 -10.84 25.14
C VAL A 138 -3.53 -11.54 24.75
N LEU A 139 -2.49 -10.79 24.37
CA LEU A 139 -1.18 -11.35 24.07
C LEU A 139 -0.47 -11.76 25.37
N PRO A 140 0.27 -12.87 25.37
CA PRO A 140 1.08 -13.29 26.50
C PRO A 140 2.28 -12.35 26.75
#